data_AF-A0A522VR90-F1
#
_entry.id   AF-A0A522VR90-F1
#
_cell.length_a   1.000
_cell.length_b   1.000
_cell.length_c   1.000
_cell.angle_alpha   90.00
_cell.angle_beta   90.00
_cell.angle_gamma   90.00
#
_symmetry.space_group_name_H-M   'P 1'
#
loop_
_entity.id
_entity.type
_entity.pdbx_description
1 polymer ?
#
loop_
_entity_poly.entity_id
_entity_poly.type
_entity_poly.pdbx_seq_one_letter_code
_entity_poly.pdbx_strand_id
1 'polypeptide(L)' 'MAMYESDLTKFMRQFLQQHPEEQESQKKGRGVWWDKSGDERTAPPPARRAPRAGGAEYTFVALTEQD' A
#
# COMPACT_ATOMS: atom_id res chain seq x y z
N MET A 1 -42.37 11.74 -2.66
CA MET A 1 -41.59 12.98 -2.54
C MET A 1 -40.13 12.60 -2.78
N ALA A 2 -39.50 13.11 -3.84
CA ALA A 2 -38.09 12.80 -4.07
C ALA A 2 -37.27 13.42 -2.93
N MET A 3 -36.44 12.61 -2.25
CA MET A 3 -35.51 13.13 -1.23
C MET A 3 -34.61 14.19 -1.86
N TYR A 4 -34.39 15.31 -1.15
CA TYR A 4 -33.48 16.34 -1.63
C TYR A 4 -32.08 15.73 -1.82
N GLU A 5 -31.52 15.96 -2.99
CA GLU A 5 -30.15 15.60 -3.33
C GLU A 5 -29.36 16.87 -3.64
N SER A 6 -28.18 17.00 -3.03
CA SER A 6 -27.28 18.12 -3.29
C SER A 6 -26.77 18.11 -4.73
N ASP A 7 -26.53 19.29 -5.30
CA ASP A 7 -26.07 19.39 -6.70
C ASP A 7 -24.69 18.75 -6.90
N LEU A 8 -23.85 18.74 -5.85
CA LEU A 8 -22.59 18.01 -5.86
C LEU A 8 -22.81 16.50 -6.04
N THR A 9 -23.77 15.92 -5.33
CA THR A 9 -24.06 14.48 -5.43
C THR A 9 -24.57 14.12 -6.83
N LYS A 10 -25.45 14.95 -7.41
CA LYS A 10 -25.93 14.79 -8.79
C LYS A 10 -24.78 14.86 -9.80
N PHE A 11 -23.91 15.87 -9.65
CA PHE A 11 -22.73 16.03 -10.49
C PHE A 11 -21.82 14.81 -10.43
N MET A 12 -21.45 14.36 -9.22
CA MET A 12 -20.56 13.20 -9.05
C MET A 12 -21.17 11.94 -9.65
N ARG A 13 -22.48 11.73 -9.52
CA ARG A 13 -23.17 10.59 -10.14
C ARG A 13 -23.06 10.63 -11.66
N GLN A 14 -23.37 11.78 -12.27
CA GLN A 14 -23.31 11.94 -13.72
C GLN A 14 -21.87 11.81 -14.24
N PHE A 15 -20.91 12.40 -13.53
CA PHE A 15 -19.48 12.31 -13.87
C PHE A 15 -18.99 10.85 -13.87
N LEU A 16 -19.27 10.09 -12.81
CA LEU A 16 -18.85 8.68 -12.71
C LEU A 16 -19.57 7.75 -13.69
N GLN A 17 -20.76 8.14 -14.17
CA GLN A 17 -21.45 7.43 -15.25
C GLN A 17 -20.78 7.66 -16.61
N GLN A 18 -20.27 8.87 -16.85
CA GLN A 18 -19.59 9.24 -18.10
C GLN A 18 -18.13 8.78 -18.15
N HIS A 19 -17.47 8.65 -16.99
CA HIS A 19 -16.06 8.33 -16.84
C HIS A 19 -15.83 7.01 -16.09
N PRO A 20 -16.09 5.84 -16.71
CA PRO A 20 -15.83 4.54 -16.08
C PRO A 20 -14.35 4.30 -15.74
N GLU A 21 -13.42 4.94 -16.45
CA GLU A 21 -11.97 4.89 -16.20
C GLU A 21 -11.59 5.39 -14.80
N GLU A 22 -12.33 6.36 -14.27
CA GLU A 22 -12.11 6.89 -12.93
C GLU A 22 -12.48 5.87 -11.84
N GLN A 23 -13.36 4.92 -12.15
CA GLN A 23 -13.65 3.81 -11.23
C GLN A 23 -12.47 2.85 -11.13
N GLU A 24 -11.77 2.58 -12.24
CA GLU A 24 -10.55 1.79 -12.22
C GLU A 24 -9.42 2.52 -11.50
N SER A 25 -9.28 3.82 -11.74
CA SER A 25 -8.34 4.68 -11.03
C SER A 25 -8.60 4.65 -9.51
N GLN A 26 -9.87 4.78 -9.09
CA GLN A 26 -10.25 4.65 -7.69
C GLN A 26 -9.91 3.28 -7.11
N LYS A 27 -10.16 2.19 -7.83
CA LYS A 27 -9.81 0.84 -7.37
C LYS A 27 -8.29 0.69 -7.20
N LYS A 28 -7.50 1.18 -8.16
CA LYS A 28 -6.04 1.18 -8.07
C LYS A 28 -5.57 2.02 -6.87
N GLY A 29 -6.13 3.22 -6.67
CA GLY A 29 -5.82 4.09 -5.53
C GLY A 29 -6.19 3.49 -4.17
N ARG A 30 -7.35 2.82 -4.06
CA ARG A 30 -7.74 2.06 -2.85
C ARG A 30 -6.79 0.90 -2.59
N GLY A 31 -6.40 0.19 -3.65
CA GLY A 31 -5.46 -0.94 -3.62
C GLY A 31 -4.06 -0.62 -3.07
N VAL A 32 -3.66 0.65 -3.12
CA VAL A 32 -2.32 1.06 -2.65
C VAL A 32 -2.24 1.09 -1.11
N TRP A 33 -3.31 1.45 -0.41
CA TRP A 33 -3.25 1.68 1.03
C TRP A 33 -4.39 1.04 1.83
N TRP A 34 -5.61 1.05 1.27
CA TRP A 34 -6.80 0.60 1.98
C TRP A 34 -7.01 -0.90 1.87
N ASP A 35 -6.59 -1.51 0.75
CA ASP A 35 -6.75 -2.96 0.54
C ASP A 35 -5.53 -3.79 1.00
N LYS A 36 -4.45 -3.14 1.45
CA LYS A 36 -3.24 -3.83 1.93
C LYS A 36 -3.35 -4.17 3.41
N SER A 37 -2.89 -5.38 3.76
CA SER A 37 -2.76 -5.77 5.17
C SER A 37 -1.78 -4.85 5.91
N GLY A 38 -1.87 -4.77 7.25
CA GLY A 38 -0.93 -3.98 8.05
C GLY A 38 0.53 -4.41 7.82
N ASP A 39 0.73 -5.72 7.71
CA ASP A 39 2.04 -6.34 7.49
C ASP A 39 2.62 -6.04 6.09
N GLU A 40 1.77 -5.90 5.07
CA GLU A 40 2.20 -5.46 3.74
C GLU A 40 2.58 -3.97 3.69
N ARG A 41 2.01 -3.16 4.60
CA ARG A 41 2.24 -1.70 4.65
C ARG A 41 3.45 -1.32 5.48
N THR A 42 3.79 -2.13 6.48
CA THR A 42 4.83 -1.80 7.46
C THR A 42 5.83 -2.93 7.51
N ALA A 43 7.11 -2.61 7.27
CA ALA A 43 8.17 -3.59 7.42
C ALA A 43 8.12 -4.21 8.84
N PRO A 44 8.34 -5.52 8.97
CA PRO A 44 8.32 -6.17 10.26
C PRO A 44 9.31 -5.48 11.20
N PRO A 45 8.96 -5.29 12.49
CA PRO A 45 9.86 -4.63 13.42
C PRO A 45 11.20 -5.38 13.48
N PRO A 46 12.32 -4.65 13.61
CA PRO A 46 13.63 -5.30 13.72
C PRO A 46 13.63 -6.26 14.91
N ALA A 47 14.33 -7.38 14.77
CA ALA A 47 14.40 -8.40 15.81
C ALA A 47 14.94 -7.78 17.11
N ARG A 48 14.10 -7.70 18.14
CA ARG A 48 14.43 -7.07 19.44
C ARG A 48 15.41 -7.88 20.29
N ARG A 49 15.78 -9.09 19.85
CA ARG A 49 16.74 -9.96 20.53
C ARG A 49 17.94 -10.13 19.61
N ALA A 50 19.13 -9.79 20.10
CA ALA A 50 20.36 -10.27 19.49
C ALA A 50 20.28 -11.81 19.39
N PRO A 51 20.71 -12.41 18.27
CA PRO A 51 20.80 -13.86 18.17
C PRO A 51 21.65 -14.36 19.36
N ARG A 52 21.11 -15.30 20.15
CA ARG A 52 21.79 -15.82 21.36
C ARG A 52 23.11 -16.54 21.05
N ALA A 53 23.39 -16.79 19.78
CA ALA A 53 24.67 -17.25 19.25
C ALA A 53 24.76 -16.85 17.77
N GLY A 54 25.90 -16.30 17.35
CA GLY A 54 26.36 -16.11 15.95
C GLY A 54 25.30 -15.74 14.92
N GLY A 55 25.03 -14.45 14.70
CA GLY A 55 24.02 -14.06 13.71
C GLY A 55 24.30 -12.72 13.05
N ALA A 56 25.51 -12.59 12.52
CA ALA A 56 25.82 -11.57 11.52
C ALA A 56 26.61 -12.13 10.32
N GLU A 57 26.79 -13.46 10.25
CA GLU A 57 27.43 -14.12 9.11
C GLU A 57 26.74 -13.88 7.75
N TYR A 58 25.48 -13.43 7.72
CA TYR A 58 24.81 -13.01 6.47
C TYR A 58 24.99 -11.53 6.11
N THR A 59 25.54 -10.71 7.01
CA THR A 59 25.73 -9.26 6.81
C THR A 59 27.10 -8.96 6.22
N PHE A 60 28.07 -9.86 6.37
CA PHE A 60 29.42 -9.68 5.87
C PHE A 60 29.65 -10.55 4.64
N VAL A 61 29.61 -9.95 3.46
CA VAL A 61 30.26 -10.54 2.28
C VAL A 61 31.76 -10.43 2.54
N ALA A 62 32.44 -11.57 2.68
CA ALA A 62 33.91 -11.57 2.74
C ALA A 62 34.43 -10.90 1.47
N LEU A 63 35.14 -9.78 1.61
CA LEU A 63 35.96 -9.26 0.52
C LEU A 63 36.96 -10.36 0.18
N THR A 64 36.77 -11.01 -0.97
CA THR A 64 37.79 -11.87 -1.54
C THR A 64 38.98 -10.98 -1.85
N GLU A 65 40.11 -11.20 -1.17
CA GLU A 65 41.39 -10.66 -1.62
C GLU A 65 41.67 -11.27 -3.00
N GLN A 66 41.29 -10.56 -4.06
CA GLN A 66 41.77 -10.81 -5.41
C GLN A 66 42.18 -9.48 -6.04
N ASP A 67 43.51 -9.34 -6.05
CA ASP A 67 44.42 -8.51 -6.86
C ASP A 67 44.43 -6.98 -6.69
#